data_AF-A0A933MX17-F1
#
_entry.id   AF-A0A933MX17-F1
#
_cell.length_a   1.000
_cell.length_b   1.000
_cell.length_c   1.000
_cell.angle_alpha   90.00
_cell.angle_beta   90.00
_cell.angle_gamma   90.00
#
_symmetry.space_group_name_H-M   'P 1'
#
loop_
_entity.id
_entity.type
_entity.pdbx_description
1 polymer ?
#
loop_
_entity_poly.entity_id
_entity_poly.type
_entity_poly.pdbx_seq_one_letter_code
_entity_poly.pdbx_strand_id
1 'polypeptide(L)'
;MEPPELLAQPVGSSPRLQEPSAWDRLRCDYALQALLILTFLVNVGLIGFLILRYDALPDPLPLHFDASGLPDRIDAKTSIIALPAIGFVVFGLNTVLGILSYRRERAATMLLVVGALFVQILMWLATINAAGGLLGT
;
A
#
# COMPACT_ATOMS: atom_id res chain seq x y z
N MET A 1 -1.27 -52.10 53.68
CA MET A 1 -0.71 -52.04 52.32
C MET A 1 -1.53 -50.96 51.62
N GLU A 2 -1.14 -49.70 51.84
CA GLU A 2 -1.83 -48.53 51.28
C GLU A 2 -1.57 -48.48 49.76
N PRO A 3 -2.59 -48.23 48.93
CA PRO A 3 -2.37 -48.03 47.49
C PRO A 3 -1.57 -46.72 47.28
N PRO A 4 -0.64 -46.68 46.32
CA PRO A 4 0.19 -45.50 46.10
C PRO A 4 -0.69 -44.32 45.69
N GLU A 5 -0.36 -43.13 46.22
CA GLU A 5 -0.92 -41.79 45.92
C GLU A 5 -0.74 -41.35 44.45
N LEU A 6 -0.85 -42.28 43.50
CA LEU A 6 -0.65 -42.09 42.07
C LEU A 6 -1.86 -41.47 41.36
N LEU A 7 -2.85 -40.94 42.11
CA LEU A 7 -4.09 -40.37 41.58
C LEU A 7 -4.37 -38.93 42.04
N ALA A 8 -3.33 -38.17 42.43
CA ALA A 8 -3.48 -36.77 42.80
C ALA A 8 -2.51 -35.84 42.07
N GLN A 9 -2.13 -36.15 40.81
CA GLN A 9 -1.69 -35.08 39.93
C GLN A 9 -2.93 -34.27 39.53
N PRO A 10 -3.02 -32.97 39.87
CA PRO A 10 -4.10 -32.15 39.36
C PRO A 10 -4.01 -32.15 37.84
N VAL A 11 -4.94 -32.83 37.18
CA VAL A 11 -5.23 -32.68 35.75
C VAL A 11 -5.74 -31.26 35.57
N GLY A 12 -4.81 -30.32 35.57
CA GLY A 12 -5.10 -28.94 35.90
C GLY A 12 -4.02 -28.01 35.37
N SER A 13 -3.69 -28.15 34.10
CA SER A 13 -3.24 -27.08 33.20
C SER A 13 -2.64 -27.69 31.93
N SER A 14 -3.50 -28.22 31.05
CA SER A 14 -3.12 -28.22 29.64
C SER A 14 -2.79 -26.77 29.30
N PRO A 15 -1.56 -26.45 28.83
CA PRO A 15 -1.27 -25.11 28.34
C PRO A 15 -2.27 -24.88 27.23
N ARG A 16 -3.29 -24.05 27.47
CA ARG A 16 -4.16 -23.59 26.39
C ARG A 16 -3.19 -22.99 25.40
N LEU A 17 -3.00 -23.65 24.26
CA LEU A 17 -2.23 -23.13 23.15
C LEU A 17 -2.79 -21.73 22.93
N GLN A 18 -2.03 -20.74 23.38
CA GLN A 18 -2.49 -19.38 23.44
C GLN A 18 -2.51 -18.96 21.98
N GLU A 19 -3.70 -19.05 21.37
CA GLU A 19 -3.94 -18.71 19.98
C GLU A 19 -3.21 -17.40 19.70
N PRO A 20 -2.14 -17.40 18.88
CA PRO A 20 -1.30 -16.24 18.70
C PRO A 20 -2.19 -15.08 18.24
N SER A 21 -2.03 -13.93 18.89
CA SER A 21 -2.89 -12.80 18.61
C SER A 21 -2.72 -12.37 17.14
N ALA A 22 -3.74 -11.75 16.55
CA ALA A 22 -3.64 -11.24 15.19
C ALA A 22 -2.44 -10.28 15.01
N TRP A 23 -2.05 -9.59 16.08
CA TRP A 23 -0.87 -8.72 16.11
C TRP A 23 0.45 -9.50 16.05
N ASP A 24 0.53 -10.67 16.68
CA ASP A 24 1.72 -11.52 16.61
C ASP A 24 1.89 -12.14 15.23
N ARG A 25 0.77 -12.55 14.61
CA ARG A 25 0.77 -13.04 13.23
C ARG A 25 1.18 -11.96 12.23
N LEU A 26 0.69 -10.72 12.40
CA LEU A 26 1.07 -9.60 11.54
C LEU A 26 2.55 -9.22 11.72
N ARG A 27 3.07 -9.25 12.95
CA ARG A 27 4.49 -8.99 13.26
C ARG A 27 5.44 -10.03 12.67
N CYS A 28 5.01 -11.28 12.55
CA CYS A 28 5.81 -12.34 11.92
C CYS A 28 5.70 -12.38 10.39
N ASP A 29 4.73 -11.67 9.78
CA ASP A 29 4.52 -11.64 8.34
C ASP A 29 5.42 -10.58 7.67
N TYR A 30 6.72 -10.89 7.58
CA TYR A 30 7.72 -10.01 6.97
C TYR A 30 7.41 -9.64 5.52
N ALA A 31 6.77 -10.54 4.76
CA ALA A 31 6.41 -10.28 3.37
C ALA A 31 5.36 -9.16 3.27
N LEU A 32 4.32 -9.23 4.10
CA LEU A 32 3.26 -8.21 4.13
C LEU A 32 3.79 -6.86 4.60
N GLN A 33 4.66 -6.86 5.63
CA GLN A 33 5.33 -5.64 6.09
C GLN A 33 6.21 -5.03 5.01
N ALA A 34 7.03 -5.86 4.34
CA ALA A 34 7.89 -5.40 3.26
C ALA A 34 7.07 -4.79 2.11
N LEU A 35 5.93 -5.39 1.76
CA LEU A 35 5.03 -4.88 0.73
C LEU A 35 4.37 -3.54 1.13
N LEU A 36 3.93 -3.40 2.38
CA LEU A 36 3.38 -2.13 2.87
C LEU A 36 4.44 -1.02 2.86
N ILE A 37 5.64 -1.32 3.37
CA ILE A 37 6.77 -0.39 3.38
C ILE A 37 7.15 -0.02 1.95
N LEU A 38 7.25 -1.00 1.06
CA LEU A 38 7.56 -0.76 -0.36
C LEU A 38 6.52 0.15 -0.99
N THR A 39 5.23 -0.14 -0.82
CA THR A 39 4.14 0.67 -1.37
C THR A 39 4.18 2.11 -0.86
N PHE A 40 4.42 2.28 0.44
CA PHE A 40 4.62 3.59 1.04
C PHE A 40 5.81 4.33 0.45
N LEU A 41 6.97 3.68 0.35
CA LEU A 41 8.19 4.27 -0.21
C LEU A 41 8.02 4.67 -1.68
N VAL A 42 7.29 3.89 -2.48
CA VAL A 42 6.99 4.25 -3.87
C VAL A 42 6.13 5.51 -3.93
N ASN A 43 5.17 5.69 -3.01
CA ASN A 43 4.38 6.93 -2.92
C ASN A 43 5.22 8.13 -2.48
N VAL A 44 6.04 7.97 -1.45
CA VAL A 44 6.99 9.02 -1.01
C VAL A 44 7.97 9.38 -2.12
N GLY A 45 8.46 8.39 -2.87
CA GLY A 45 9.30 8.60 -4.03
C GLY A 45 8.62 9.42 -5.11
N LEU A 46 7.32 9.21 -5.35
CA LEU A 46 6.54 10.00 -6.29
C LEU A 46 6.46 11.47 -5.86
N ILE A 47 6.21 11.72 -4.57
CA ILE A 47 6.19 13.07 -3.99
C ILE A 47 7.56 13.73 -4.13
N GLY A 48 8.64 13.02 -3.78
CA GLY A 48 10.00 13.52 -3.90
C GLY A 48 10.37 13.86 -5.33
N PHE A 49 10.03 12.99 -6.30
CA PHE A 49 10.21 13.24 -7.71
C PHE A 49 9.49 14.52 -8.17
N LEU A 50 8.23 14.68 -7.76
CA LEU A 50 7.42 15.86 -8.07
C LEU A 50 8.02 17.13 -7.49
N ILE A 51 8.49 17.13 -6.24
CA ILE A 51 9.15 18.29 -5.63
C ILE A 51 10.42 18.67 -6.40
N LEU A 52 11.28 17.69 -6.72
CA LEU A 52 12.54 17.93 -7.41
C LEU A 52 12.35 18.41 -8.85
N ARG A 53 11.28 17.97 -9.51
CA ARG A 53 10.97 18.36 -10.89
C ARG A 53 9.99 19.53 -10.96
N TYR A 54 9.38 19.94 -9.85
CA TYR A 54 8.31 20.93 -9.84
C TYR A 54 8.71 22.15 -10.65
N ASP A 55 9.84 22.80 -10.36
CA ASP A 55 10.26 24.01 -11.08
C ASP A 55 10.53 23.80 -12.58
N ALA A 56 10.93 22.60 -12.98
CA ALA A 56 11.20 22.24 -14.38
C ALA A 56 9.92 21.88 -15.18
N LEU A 57 8.77 21.73 -14.52
CA LEU A 57 7.50 21.48 -15.22
C LEU A 57 7.00 22.76 -15.90
N PRO A 58 6.71 22.72 -17.21
CA PRO A 58 6.04 23.79 -17.95
C PRO A 58 4.69 24.10 -17.33
N ASP A 59 4.38 25.39 -17.21
CA ASP A 59 3.03 25.87 -16.91
C ASP A 59 2.55 26.55 -18.20
N PRO A 60 1.56 26.00 -18.92
CA PRO A 60 0.54 25.04 -18.47
C PRO A 60 0.77 23.57 -18.93
N LEU A 61 0.24 22.59 -18.17
CA LEU A 61 0.51 21.15 -18.36
C LEU A 61 -0.69 20.43 -19.03
N PRO A 62 -0.48 19.68 -20.14
CA PRO A 62 -1.55 18.87 -20.74
C PRO A 62 -1.83 17.65 -19.85
N LEU A 63 -2.87 17.74 -19.01
CA LEU A 63 -3.24 16.69 -18.04
C LEU A 63 -4.44 15.86 -18.48
N HIS A 64 -5.18 16.29 -19.51
CA HIS A 64 -6.20 15.49 -20.17
C HIS A 64 -5.83 15.26 -21.62
N PHE A 65 -5.82 14.00 -22.03
CA PHE A 65 -5.68 13.61 -23.43
C PHE A 65 -7.01 13.00 -23.89
N ASP A 66 -7.50 13.42 -25.04
CA ASP A 66 -8.68 12.82 -25.66
C ASP A 66 -8.39 11.37 -26.14
N ALA A 67 -9.41 10.71 -26.70
CA ALA A 67 -9.26 9.37 -27.28
C ALA A 67 -8.30 9.32 -28.49
N SER A 68 -7.90 10.47 -29.02
CA SER A 68 -6.90 10.66 -30.08
C SER A 68 -5.46 10.78 -29.53
N GLY A 69 -5.30 10.88 -28.21
CA GLY A 69 -4.01 11.17 -27.56
C GLY A 69 -3.60 12.64 -27.64
N LEU A 70 -4.52 13.55 -27.98
CA LEU A 70 -4.27 14.99 -28.05
C LEU A 70 -4.68 15.68 -26.74
N PRO A 71 -3.92 16.69 -26.27
CA PRO A 71 -4.29 17.47 -25.09
C PRO A 71 -5.66 18.16 -25.25
N ASP A 72 -6.68 17.65 -24.57
CA ASP A 72 -8.05 18.20 -24.60
C ASP A 72 -8.25 19.30 -23.54
N ARG A 73 -7.50 19.21 -22.42
CA ARG A 73 -7.38 20.29 -21.44
C ARG A 73 -5.95 20.46 -20.97
N ILE A 74 -5.51 21.70 -21.11
CA ILE A 74 -4.30 22.22 -20.51
C ILE A 74 -4.68 22.76 -19.13
N ASP A 75 -4.17 22.14 -18.09
CA ASP A 75 -4.54 22.44 -16.70
C ASP A 75 -3.36 23.07 -15.96
N ALA A 76 -3.65 23.71 -14.82
CA ALA A 76 -2.62 24.32 -14.00
C ALA A 76 -1.64 23.24 -13.49
N LYS A 77 -0.35 23.58 -13.45
CA LYS A 77 0.73 22.72 -12.94
C LYS A 77 0.47 22.10 -11.56
N THR A 78 -0.35 22.75 -10.72
CA THR A 78 -0.79 22.25 -9.41
C THR A 78 -1.65 20.98 -9.49
N SER A 79 -2.36 20.74 -10.60
CA SER A 79 -3.21 19.56 -10.77
C SER A 79 -2.42 18.24 -10.79
N ILE A 80 -1.11 18.27 -11.08
CA ILE A 80 -0.26 17.08 -11.00
C ILE A 80 -0.07 16.58 -9.55
N ILE A 81 -0.28 17.44 -8.54
CA ILE A 81 -0.19 17.11 -7.12
C ILE A 81 -1.37 16.21 -6.69
N ALA A 82 -2.46 16.18 -7.47
CA ALA A 82 -3.57 15.27 -7.21
C ALA A 82 -3.18 13.79 -7.35
N LEU A 83 -2.23 13.44 -8.22
CA LEU A 83 -1.80 12.05 -8.44
C LEU A 83 -1.21 11.40 -7.17
N PRO A 84 -0.18 11.96 -6.51
CA PRO A 84 0.35 11.39 -5.29
C PRO A 84 -0.68 11.41 -4.14
N ALA A 85 -1.56 12.43 -4.10
CA ALA A 85 -2.63 12.49 -3.12
C ALA A 85 -3.63 11.33 -3.27
N ILE A 86 -4.05 11.02 -4.49
CA ILE A 86 -4.89 9.85 -4.80
C ILE A 86 -4.15 8.56 -4.41
N GLY A 87 -2.87 8.43 -4.77
CA GLY A 87 -2.05 7.28 -4.38
C GLY A 87 -1.98 7.09 -2.85
N PHE A 88 -1.85 8.18 -2.10
CA PHE A 88 -1.81 8.16 -0.64
C PHE A 88 -3.15 7.73 -0.03
N VAL A 89 -4.27 8.25 -0.56
CA VAL A 89 -5.62 7.85 -0.15
C VAL A 89 -5.87 6.37 -0.44
N VAL A 90 -5.50 5.89 -1.64
CA VAL A 90 -5.63 4.48 -2.02
C VAL A 90 -4.79 3.59 -1.10
N PHE A 91 -3.54 3.95 -0.84
CA PHE A 91 -2.68 3.23 0.10
C PHE A 91 -3.28 3.17 1.51
N GLY A 92 -3.74 4.31 2.02
CA GLY A 92 -4.36 4.40 3.35
C GLY A 92 -5.61 3.53 3.47
N LEU A 93 -6.54 3.65 2.52
CA LEU A 93 -7.77 2.85 2.48
C LEU A 93 -7.47 1.35 2.38
N ASN A 94 -6.59 0.93 1.46
CA ASN A 94 -6.23 -0.47 1.30
C ASN A 94 -5.51 -1.03 2.53
N THR A 95 -4.68 -0.23 3.20
CA THR A 95 -4.01 -0.64 4.44
C THR A 95 -5.02 -0.82 5.58
N VAL A 96 -5.95 0.13 5.76
CA VAL A 96 -6.99 0.04 6.80
C VAL A 96 -7.91 -1.16 6.53
N LEU A 97 -8.39 -1.32 5.29
CA LEU A 97 -9.23 -2.45 4.89
C LEU A 97 -8.47 -3.78 5.00
N GLY A 98 -7.18 -3.78 4.68
CA GLY A 98 -6.30 -4.94 4.80
C GLY A 98 -6.13 -5.37 6.25
N ILE A 99 -5.84 -4.45 7.16
CA ILE A 99 -5.73 -4.73 8.60
C ILE A 99 -7.06 -5.23 9.17
N LEU A 100 -8.18 -4.63 8.77
CA LEU A 100 -9.51 -5.07 9.22
C LEU A 100 -9.85 -6.47 8.70
N SER A 101 -9.47 -6.77 7.46
CA SER A 101 -9.71 -8.06 6.80
C SER A 101 -8.71 -9.14 7.20
N TYR A 102 -7.57 -8.77 7.80
CA TYR A 102 -6.52 -9.69 8.22
C TYR A 102 -7.01 -10.75 9.21
N ARG A 103 -8.01 -10.38 10.04
CA ARG A 103 -8.64 -11.32 10.99
C ARG A 103 -9.48 -12.39 10.30
N ARG A 104 -9.92 -12.14 9.06
CA ARG A 104 -10.84 -13.01 8.33
C ARG A 104 -10.08 -13.84 7.30
N GLU A 105 -9.30 -13.20 6.43
CA GLU A 105 -8.54 -13.87 5.37
C GLU A 105 -7.23 -13.16 5.02
N ARG A 106 -6.11 -13.90 5.06
CA ARG A 106 -4.80 -13.40 4.64
C ARG A 106 -4.76 -13.07 3.14
N ALA A 107 -5.48 -13.84 2.32
CA ALA A 107 -5.55 -13.65 0.87
C ALA A 107 -6.18 -12.29 0.51
N ALA A 108 -7.29 -11.91 1.17
CA ALA A 108 -7.93 -10.62 0.98
C ALA A 108 -6.99 -9.45 1.31
N THR A 109 -6.20 -9.59 2.39
CA THR A 109 -5.21 -8.57 2.77
C THR A 109 -4.11 -8.42 1.73
N MET A 110 -3.58 -9.53 1.22
CA MET A 110 -2.56 -9.51 0.16
C MET A 110 -3.09 -8.88 -1.13
N LEU A 111 -4.32 -9.16 -1.53
CA LEU A 111 -4.93 -8.55 -2.71
C LEU A 111 -5.06 -7.03 -2.57
N LEU A 112 -5.45 -6.53 -1.40
CA LEU A 112 -5.56 -5.10 -1.13
C LEU A 112 -4.18 -4.41 -1.18
N VAL A 113 -3.16 -5.01 -0.58
CA VAL A 113 -1.80 -4.43 -0.57
C VAL A 113 -1.17 -4.46 -1.95
N VAL A 114 -1.28 -5.58 -2.69
CA VAL A 114 -0.79 -5.69 -4.08
C VAL A 114 -1.57 -4.74 -5.00
N GLY A 115 -2.88 -4.62 -4.82
CA GLY A 115 -3.71 -3.67 -5.56
C GLY A 115 -3.29 -2.22 -5.32
N ALA A 116 -2.97 -1.85 -4.08
CA ALA A 116 -2.45 -0.52 -3.75
C ALA A 116 -1.08 -0.26 -4.41
N LEU A 117 -0.18 -1.24 -4.40
CA LEU A 117 1.11 -1.15 -5.09
C LEU A 117 0.92 -0.97 -6.60
N PHE A 118 0.01 -1.72 -7.20
CA PHE A 118 -0.31 -1.62 -8.63
C PHE A 118 -0.81 -0.22 -9.00
N VAL A 119 -1.76 0.34 -8.23
CA VAL A 119 -2.21 1.73 -8.43
C VAL A 119 -1.04 2.70 -8.30
N GLN A 120 -0.15 2.51 -7.34
CA GLN A 120 1.01 3.38 -7.17
C GLN A 120 1.96 3.35 -8.38
N ILE A 121 2.14 2.19 -9.00
CA ILE A 121 2.91 2.04 -10.25
C ILE A 121 2.23 2.80 -11.40
N LEU A 122 0.90 2.70 -11.53
CA LEU A 122 0.15 3.43 -12.56
C LEU A 122 0.28 4.96 -12.38
N MET A 123 0.28 5.45 -11.14
CA MET A 123 0.49 6.88 -10.86
C MET A 123 1.90 7.34 -11.25
N TRP A 124 2.91 6.51 -11.02
CA TRP A 124 4.28 6.77 -11.50
C TRP A 124 4.33 6.82 -13.02
N LEU A 125 3.72 5.86 -13.70
CA LEU A 125 3.69 5.81 -15.15
C LEU A 125 2.98 7.05 -15.74
N ALA A 126 1.84 7.44 -15.16
CA ALA A 126 1.13 8.65 -15.56
C ALA A 126 1.98 9.91 -15.36
N THR A 127 2.70 10.00 -14.25
CA THR A 127 3.59 11.14 -13.95
C THR A 127 4.78 11.19 -14.90
N ILE A 128 5.41 10.04 -15.19
CA ILE A 128 6.51 9.94 -16.17
C ILE A 128 5.99 10.29 -17.57
N ASN A 129 4.82 9.79 -17.97
CA ASN A 129 4.25 10.09 -19.29
C ASN A 129 3.92 11.58 -19.42
N ALA A 130 3.35 12.19 -18.38
CA ALA A 130 3.13 13.63 -18.35
C ALA A 130 4.44 14.42 -18.42
N ALA A 131 5.51 13.96 -17.75
CA ALA A 131 6.82 14.61 -17.77
C ALA A 131 7.61 14.36 -19.08
N GLY A 132 7.45 13.19 -19.70
CA GLY A 132 8.16 12.74 -20.90
C GLY A 132 7.48 13.17 -22.20
N GLY A 133 6.15 13.23 -22.24
CA GLY A 133 5.38 13.82 -23.34
C GLY A 133 5.71 15.29 -23.58
N LEU A 134 6.29 15.98 -22.59
CA LEU A 134 6.81 17.34 -22.70
C LEU A 134 8.22 17.42 -23.34
N LEU A 135 8.96 16.31 -23.39
CA LEU A 135 10.34 16.25 -23.89
C LEU A 135 10.44 15.72 -25.33
N GLY A 136 9.33 15.38 -25.98
CA GLY A 136 9.28 15.13 -27.43
C GLY A 136 10.16 13.97 -27.91
N THR A 137 10.11 12.81 -27.24
CA THR A 137 10.62 11.55 -27.80
C THR A 137 9.47 10.69 -28.33
#